data_AF-A0A2C5WWN6-F1
#
_entry.id   AF-A0A2C5WWN6-F1
#
_cell.length_a   1.000
_cell.length_b   1.000
_cell.length_c   1.000
_cell.angle_alpha   90.00
_cell.angle_beta   90.00
_cell.angle_gamma   90.00
#
_symmetry.space_group_name_H-M   'P 1'
#
loop_
_entity.id
_entity.type
_entity.pdbx_description
1 polymer ?
#
loop_
_entity_poly.entity_id
_entity_poly.type
_entity_poly.pdbx_seq_one_letter_code
_entity_poly.pdbx_strand_id
1 'polypeptide(L)'
;MHLHKLQAAALPLFATAAAAAQNFTVAGGQIFTPGFVVVDAPQPETPMGGDTLHIALDITANGRLPQPPYDESSPSLIHNVTLFLFSYKTGRNFTITNATETPDIKILTQEPGSTVKHVNWLWPDCLVGDGRPKGDDSDRGVYNISIHQHFRLNNEDRYTVFDLPISVTNSIPENPLRPLCDEITNALLPPSNVSGDAGLGVLFAPGDSTVVMTSDGNGGLGTPKTEATPGDGLGSGAPM
;
A
#
# COMPACT_ATOMS: atom_id res chain seq x y z
N MET A 1 29.55 -61.86 -20.38
CA MET A 1 28.46 -61.37 -19.50
C MET A 1 28.49 -59.84 -19.54
N HIS A 2 27.55 -59.23 -20.27
CA HIS A 2 27.38 -57.78 -20.33
C HIS A 2 26.51 -57.33 -19.15
N LEU A 3 27.03 -56.43 -18.33
CA LEU A 3 26.29 -55.80 -17.24
C LEU A 3 26.03 -54.34 -17.60
N HIS A 4 24.82 -54.04 -18.06
CA HIS A 4 24.37 -52.68 -18.32
C HIS A 4 24.14 -51.94 -16.99
N LYS A 5 24.90 -50.87 -16.76
CA LYS A 5 24.62 -49.90 -15.69
C LYS A 5 23.46 -49.01 -16.13
N LEU A 6 22.32 -49.12 -15.45
CA LEU A 6 21.25 -48.12 -15.54
C LEU A 6 21.68 -46.86 -14.78
N GLN A 7 21.86 -45.75 -15.49
CA GLN A 7 21.92 -44.42 -14.88
C GLN A 7 20.49 -43.94 -14.62
N ALA A 8 20.12 -43.81 -13.34
CA ALA A 8 18.92 -43.13 -12.94
C ALA A 8 19.13 -41.62 -13.08
N ALA A 9 18.54 -41.00 -14.09
CA ALA A 9 18.45 -39.56 -14.21
C ALA A 9 17.37 -39.06 -13.24
N ALA A 10 17.79 -38.42 -12.14
CA ALA A 10 16.87 -37.69 -11.27
C ALA A 10 16.48 -36.38 -11.96
N LEU A 11 15.22 -36.26 -12.39
CA LEU A 11 14.67 -34.98 -12.84
C LEU A 11 14.44 -34.07 -11.62
N PRO A 12 14.91 -32.81 -11.63
CA PRO A 12 14.55 -31.86 -10.59
C PRO A 12 13.08 -31.47 -10.78
N LEU A 13 12.27 -31.72 -9.75
CA LEU A 13 10.89 -31.26 -9.67
C LEU A 13 10.93 -29.75 -9.41
N PHE A 14 10.77 -28.93 -10.45
CA PHE A 14 10.56 -27.48 -10.27
C PHE A 14 9.19 -27.28 -9.62
N ALA A 15 9.19 -26.94 -8.33
CA ALA A 15 8.00 -26.45 -7.65
C ALA A 15 7.67 -25.07 -8.25
N THR A 16 6.71 -25.03 -9.18
CA THR A 16 6.10 -23.77 -9.60
C THR A 16 5.32 -23.22 -8.42
N ALA A 17 5.86 -22.20 -7.75
CA ALA A 17 5.09 -21.40 -6.82
C ALA A 17 3.88 -20.85 -7.59
N ALA A 18 2.67 -21.26 -7.20
CA ALA A 18 1.46 -20.71 -7.74
C ALA A 18 1.41 -19.22 -7.37
N ALA A 19 1.65 -18.35 -8.36
CA ALA A 19 1.29 -16.95 -8.23
C ALA A 19 -0.24 -16.92 -8.17
N ALA A 20 -0.80 -16.74 -6.97
CA ALA A 20 -2.22 -16.46 -6.85
C ALA A 20 -2.49 -15.17 -7.64
N ALA A 21 -3.37 -15.25 -8.65
CA ALA A 21 -3.85 -14.04 -9.32
C ALA A 21 -4.63 -13.23 -8.27
N GLN A 22 -4.03 -12.13 -7.80
CA GLN A 22 -4.70 -11.16 -6.95
C GLN A 22 -5.83 -10.52 -7.79
N ASN A 23 -7.08 -10.65 -7.34
CA ASN A 23 -8.20 -9.99 -8.00
C ASN A 23 -8.48 -8.66 -7.29
N PHE A 24 -8.34 -7.55 -8.01
CA PHE A 24 -8.53 -6.21 -7.46
C PHE A 24 -9.97 -5.75 -7.64
N THR A 25 -10.55 -5.18 -6.58
CA THR A 25 -11.83 -4.47 -6.70
C THR A 25 -11.52 -3.00 -7.01
N VAL A 26 -11.67 -2.62 -8.28
CA VAL A 26 -11.40 -1.26 -8.76
C VAL A 26 -12.69 -0.58 -9.16
N ALA A 27 -12.92 0.64 -8.66
CA ALA A 27 -14.02 1.48 -9.11
C ALA A 27 -13.64 2.96 -9.07
N GLY A 28 -14.00 3.72 -10.10
CA GLY A 28 -13.67 5.15 -10.17
C GLY A 28 -12.16 5.44 -10.21
N GLY A 29 -11.33 4.46 -10.58
CA GLY A 29 -9.87 4.55 -10.51
C GLY A 29 -9.27 4.21 -9.14
N GLN A 30 -10.10 3.93 -8.13
CA GLN A 30 -9.65 3.56 -6.80
C GLN A 30 -9.64 2.06 -6.60
N ILE A 31 -8.71 1.55 -5.79
CA ILE A 31 -8.59 0.13 -5.44
C ILE A 31 -9.04 -0.05 -4.00
N PHE A 32 -10.08 -0.85 -3.82
CA PHE A 32 -10.64 -1.14 -2.51
C PHE A 32 -9.89 -2.31 -1.86
N THR A 33 -9.49 -2.11 -0.61
CA THR A 33 -8.73 -3.10 0.16
C THR A 33 -9.65 -3.80 1.16
N PRO A 34 -9.22 -4.93 1.75
CA PRO A 34 -9.89 -5.51 2.91
C PRO A 34 -9.64 -4.67 4.17
N GLY A 35 -10.11 -3.43 4.21
CA GLY A 35 -9.82 -2.49 5.30
C GLY A 35 -10.38 -1.11 5.06
N PHE A 36 -9.92 -0.14 5.86
CA PHE A 36 -10.42 1.25 5.83
C PHE A 36 -9.68 2.11 4.81
N VAL A 37 -8.50 1.66 4.34
CA VAL A 37 -7.71 2.35 3.33
C VAL A 37 -8.19 2.02 1.93
N VAL A 38 -8.32 3.03 1.09
CA VAL A 38 -8.55 2.91 -0.35
C VAL A 38 -7.31 3.43 -1.07
N VAL A 39 -6.82 2.69 -2.07
CA VAL A 39 -5.63 3.11 -2.84
C VAL A 39 -6.07 3.92 -4.05
N ASP A 40 -5.67 5.18 -4.13
CA ASP A 40 -5.93 6.04 -5.28
C ASP A 40 -4.83 5.90 -6.33
N ALA A 41 -3.59 5.67 -5.90
CA ALA A 41 -2.44 5.41 -6.77
C ALA A 41 -1.31 4.66 -6.04
N PRO A 42 -0.50 3.85 -6.76
CA PRO A 42 -0.58 3.57 -8.20
C PRO A 42 -1.65 2.52 -8.56
N GLN A 43 -1.85 2.27 -9.86
CA GLN A 43 -2.64 1.12 -10.33
C GLN A 43 -1.82 -0.17 -10.22
N PRO A 44 -2.46 -1.36 -10.17
CA PRO A 44 -1.74 -2.63 -10.18
C PRO A 44 -0.84 -2.76 -11.42
N GLU A 45 0.32 -3.38 -11.25
CA GLU A 45 1.33 -3.63 -12.29
C GLU A 45 1.92 -2.36 -12.92
N THR A 46 1.79 -1.21 -12.26
CA THR A 46 2.34 0.06 -12.78
C THR A 46 3.87 0.02 -12.83
N PRO A 47 4.49 0.36 -13.97
CA PRO A 47 5.92 0.63 -14.04
C PRO A 47 6.29 1.90 -13.26
N MET A 48 7.06 1.72 -12.19
CA MET A 48 7.49 2.79 -11.29
C MET A 48 8.95 3.18 -11.55
N GLY A 49 9.26 4.44 -11.23
CA GLY A 49 10.57 5.08 -11.35
C GLY A 49 10.49 6.53 -10.87
N GLY A 50 11.34 7.40 -11.40
CA GLY A 50 11.45 8.81 -11.01
C GLY A 50 12.32 9.04 -9.78
N ASP A 51 12.21 10.22 -9.18
CA ASP A 51 12.97 10.55 -7.97
C ASP A 51 12.43 9.83 -6.75
N THR A 52 11.10 9.77 -6.60
CA THR A 52 10.40 9.17 -5.47
C THR A 52 9.35 8.15 -5.94
N LEU A 53 9.07 7.15 -5.10
CA LEU A 53 7.87 6.34 -5.16
C LEU A 53 6.69 7.17 -4.64
N HIS A 54 5.70 7.40 -5.51
CA HIS A 54 4.47 8.12 -5.17
C HIS A 54 3.33 7.13 -4.89
N ILE A 55 2.69 7.26 -3.74
CA ILE A 55 1.52 6.49 -3.33
C ILE A 55 0.48 7.47 -2.79
N ALA A 56 -0.79 7.28 -3.15
CA ALA A 56 -1.92 8.06 -2.64
C ALA A 56 -2.96 7.13 -2.02
N LEU A 57 -3.33 7.40 -0.77
CA LEU A 57 -4.22 6.57 0.03
C LEU A 57 -5.35 7.43 0.62
N ASP A 58 -6.60 7.09 0.37
CA ASP A 58 -7.73 7.64 1.13
C ASP A 58 -7.90 6.85 2.43
N ILE A 59 -7.89 7.56 3.57
CA ILE A 59 -7.97 6.98 4.92
C ILE A 59 -9.33 7.18 5.60
N THR A 60 -10.41 7.33 4.83
CA THR A 60 -11.77 7.59 5.34
C THR A 60 -12.75 6.46 5.16
N ALA A 61 -12.31 5.26 4.77
CA ALA A 61 -13.23 4.19 4.41
C ALA A 61 -14.27 4.68 3.37
N ASN A 62 -13.79 5.38 2.34
CA ASN A 62 -14.62 5.99 1.29
C ASN A 62 -15.66 6.98 1.87
N GLY A 63 -15.19 7.92 2.72
CA GLY A 63 -15.99 8.98 3.33
C GLY A 63 -16.85 8.56 4.54
N ARG A 64 -16.71 7.33 5.04
CA ARG A 64 -17.51 6.77 6.15
C ARG A 64 -16.90 7.01 7.53
N LEU A 65 -15.61 7.32 7.59
CA LEU A 65 -14.89 7.67 8.81
C LEU A 65 -14.53 9.16 8.82
N PRO A 66 -14.53 9.80 10.01
CA PRO A 66 -13.97 11.14 10.15
C PRO A 66 -12.46 11.14 9.84
N GLN A 67 -11.90 12.32 9.64
CA GLN A 67 -10.44 12.47 9.59
C GLN A 67 -9.81 12.23 10.97
N PRO A 68 -8.60 11.63 11.02
CA PRO A 68 -7.83 11.59 12.27
C PRO A 68 -7.52 13.03 12.77
N PRO A 69 -7.28 13.21 14.08
CA PRO A 69 -7.20 12.17 15.12
C PRO A 69 -8.57 11.55 15.44
N TYR A 70 -8.58 10.23 15.64
CA TYR A 70 -9.79 9.51 16.01
C TYR A 70 -10.02 9.56 17.52
N ASP A 71 -11.28 9.56 17.93
CA ASP A 71 -11.66 9.26 19.31
C ASP A 71 -11.41 7.77 19.59
N GLU A 72 -10.57 7.46 20.58
CA GLU A 72 -10.23 6.09 20.98
C GLU A 72 -11.45 5.27 21.47
N SER A 73 -12.51 5.96 21.91
CA SER A 73 -13.79 5.35 22.28
C SER A 73 -14.68 5.04 21.08
N SER A 74 -14.31 5.48 19.88
CA SER A 74 -15.08 5.20 18.66
C SER A 74 -15.18 3.70 18.41
N PRO A 75 -16.38 3.18 18.09
CA PRO A 75 -16.54 1.80 17.66
C PRO A 75 -15.75 1.47 16.40
N SER A 76 -15.44 2.47 15.57
CA SER A 76 -14.65 2.30 14.37
C SER A 76 -13.57 3.39 14.22
N LEU A 77 -12.32 3.00 14.03
CA LEU A 77 -11.18 3.91 13.87
C LEU A 77 -9.98 3.21 13.24
N ILE A 78 -9.02 3.96 12.68
CA ILE A 78 -7.75 3.39 12.22
C ILE A 78 -6.69 3.60 13.29
N HIS A 79 -6.08 2.52 13.78
CA HIS A 79 -4.99 2.57 14.76
C HIS A 79 -3.66 2.93 14.10
N ASN A 80 -3.35 2.24 12.99
CA ASN A 80 -2.18 2.53 12.16
C ASN A 80 -2.35 2.02 10.71
N VAL A 81 -1.55 2.61 9.83
CA VAL A 81 -1.28 2.12 8.48
C VAL A 81 0.23 2.09 8.32
N THR A 82 0.78 0.96 7.87
CA THR A 82 2.21 0.80 7.59
C THR A 82 2.38 0.26 6.19
N LEU A 83 3.34 0.82 5.45
CA LEU A 83 3.61 0.47 4.07
C LEU A 83 4.99 -0.18 3.97
N PHE A 84 5.05 -1.26 3.21
CA PHE A 84 6.31 -1.92 2.86
C PHE A 84 6.46 -2.03 1.34
N LEU A 85 7.68 -1.88 0.84
CA LEU A 85 8.05 -2.24 -0.52
C LEU A 85 8.88 -3.51 -0.43
N PHE A 86 8.35 -4.64 -0.92
CA PHE A 86 9.07 -5.90 -0.81
C PHE A 86 9.06 -6.72 -2.09
N SER A 87 10.07 -7.58 -2.24
CA SER A 87 10.14 -8.58 -3.30
C SER A 87 10.86 -9.82 -2.81
N TYR A 88 10.16 -10.96 -2.85
CA TYR A 88 10.78 -12.26 -2.60
C TYR A 88 11.81 -12.66 -3.67
N LYS A 89 11.77 -12.04 -4.86
CA LYS A 89 12.73 -12.33 -5.94
C LYS A 89 14.07 -11.67 -5.67
N THR A 90 14.07 -10.40 -5.26
CA THR A 90 15.30 -9.65 -4.97
C THR A 90 15.75 -9.82 -3.53
N GLY A 91 14.88 -10.34 -2.65
CA GLY A 91 15.14 -10.47 -1.22
C GLY A 91 15.03 -9.14 -0.45
N ARG A 92 14.57 -8.07 -1.11
CA ARG A 92 14.46 -6.74 -0.51
C ARG A 92 13.12 -6.53 0.19
N ASN A 93 13.16 -5.78 1.29
CA ASN A 93 12.01 -5.32 2.05
C ASN A 93 12.32 -3.95 2.65
N PHE A 94 11.54 -2.92 2.36
CA PHE A 94 11.76 -1.56 2.84
C PHE A 94 10.49 -1.04 3.51
N THR A 95 10.63 -0.30 4.62
CA THR A 95 9.52 0.51 5.15
C THR A 95 9.39 1.76 4.29
N ILE A 96 8.18 2.04 3.79
CA ILE A 96 7.90 3.21 2.96
C ILE A 96 7.29 4.32 3.83
N THR A 97 8.02 5.42 4.01
CA THR A 97 7.56 6.64 4.71
C THR A 97 7.99 7.89 3.93
N ASN A 98 7.46 9.07 4.24
CA ASN A 98 7.97 10.30 3.62
C ASN A 98 9.40 10.60 4.09
N ALA A 99 10.27 11.06 3.19
CA ALA A 99 11.69 11.30 3.48
C ALA A 99 11.95 12.40 4.53
N THR A 100 11.00 13.30 4.76
CA THR A 100 11.07 14.36 5.78
C THR A 100 10.58 13.90 7.15
N GLU A 101 10.08 12.68 7.25
CA GLU A 101 9.45 12.16 8.45
C GLU A 101 10.40 11.22 9.17
N THR A 102 10.43 11.31 10.51
CA THR A 102 11.07 10.26 11.30
C THR A 102 10.31 8.94 11.06
N PRO A 103 10.97 7.77 11.17
CA PRO A 103 10.31 6.47 11.02
C PRO A 103 9.06 6.28 11.91
N ASP A 104 8.90 7.12 12.94
CA ASP A 104 7.82 7.09 13.92
C ASP A 104 6.60 7.96 13.56
N ILE A 105 6.63 8.73 12.46
CA ILE A 105 5.45 9.52 12.04
C ILE A 105 4.43 8.62 11.34
N LYS A 106 3.18 8.73 11.79
CA LYS A 106 2.05 7.93 11.31
C LYS A 106 1.48 8.56 10.03
N ILE A 107 1.32 7.77 8.98
CA ILE A 107 0.63 8.15 7.72
C ILE A 107 -0.69 8.89 7.98
N LEU A 108 -1.42 8.47 9.02
CA LEU A 108 -2.69 9.06 9.42
C LEU A 108 -2.61 10.57 9.73
N THR A 109 -1.47 11.03 10.26
CA THR A 109 -1.26 12.44 10.65
C THR A 109 -0.62 13.29 9.55
N GLN A 110 -0.23 12.69 8.43
CA GLN A 110 0.25 13.43 7.27
C GLN A 110 -0.88 14.28 6.71
N GLU A 111 -0.56 15.43 6.12
CA GLU A 111 -1.53 16.31 5.44
C GLU A 111 -2.81 16.56 6.25
N PRO A 112 -2.72 17.28 7.40
CA PRO A 112 -3.88 17.54 8.27
C PRO A 112 -5.06 18.15 7.48
N GLY A 113 -6.25 17.56 7.64
CA GLY A 113 -7.48 18.00 6.95
C GLY A 113 -7.73 17.38 5.58
N SER A 114 -6.79 16.61 5.01
CA SER A 114 -6.97 15.90 3.74
C SER A 114 -7.40 14.44 3.97
N THR A 115 -8.40 13.94 3.23
CA THR A 115 -8.76 12.51 3.27
C THR A 115 -7.74 11.61 2.61
N VAL A 116 -7.02 12.16 1.64
CA VAL A 116 -5.97 11.50 0.89
C VAL A 116 -4.62 11.82 1.52
N LYS A 117 -3.81 10.79 1.71
CA LYS A 117 -2.43 10.85 2.20
C LYS A 117 -1.48 10.50 1.07
N HIS A 118 -0.51 11.38 0.81
CA HIS A 118 0.53 11.17 -0.19
C HIS A 118 1.84 10.74 0.46
N VAL A 119 2.35 9.59 0.00
CA VAL A 119 3.69 9.12 0.34
C VAL A 119 4.60 9.34 -0.86
N ASN A 120 5.67 10.09 -0.64
CA ASN A 120 6.74 10.43 -1.56
C ASN A 120 8.05 9.88 -0.97
N TRP A 121 8.31 8.60 -1.20
CA TRP A 121 9.47 7.91 -0.63
C TRP A 121 10.65 7.92 -1.60
N LEU A 122 11.82 8.36 -1.14
CA LEU A 122 13.01 8.44 -1.97
C LEU A 122 13.53 7.03 -2.27
N TRP A 123 13.63 6.67 -3.55
CA TRP A 123 14.19 5.37 -3.94
C TRP A 123 15.64 5.24 -3.43
N PRO A 124 16.02 4.11 -2.81
CA PRO A 124 17.40 3.85 -2.41
C PRO A 124 18.29 3.58 -3.62
N ASP A 125 19.60 3.67 -3.38
CA ASP A 125 20.63 3.62 -4.41
C ASP A 125 20.66 2.32 -5.22
N CYS A 126 20.39 1.15 -4.60
CA CYS A 126 20.41 -0.12 -5.31
C CYS A 126 19.29 -0.27 -6.36
N LEU A 127 18.24 0.56 -6.28
CA LEU A 127 17.16 0.59 -7.27
C LEU A 127 17.42 1.55 -8.45
N VAL A 128 18.51 2.33 -8.41
CA VAL A 128 18.92 3.23 -9.49
C VAL A 128 19.15 2.48 -10.80
N GLY A 129 18.80 3.12 -11.90
CA GLY A 129 18.99 2.59 -13.26
C GLY A 129 17.80 2.87 -14.16
N ASP A 130 17.83 2.29 -15.35
CA ASP A 130 16.75 2.44 -16.34
C ASP A 130 16.48 1.11 -17.05
N GLY A 131 15.20 0.76 -17.17
CA GLY A 131 14.73 -0.46 -17.78
C GLY A 131 14.61 -1.67 -16.85
N ARG A 132 14.51 -2.83 -17.51
CA ARG A 132 14.26 -4.15 -16.91
C ARG A 132 15.47 -4.65 -16.07
N PRO A 133 15.27 -5.65 -15.20
CA PRO A 133 16.35 -6.29 -14.44
C PRO A 133 17.46 -6.79 -15.37
N LYS A 134 18.73 -6.56 -15.00
CA LYS A 134 19.90 -6.90 -15.83
C LYS A 134 20.51 -8.28 -15.52
N GLY A 135 19.92 -9.04 -14.60
CA GLY A 135 20.41 -10.32 -14.13
C GLY A 135 19.63 -10.78 -12.89
N ASP A 136 19.98 -11.96 -12.37
CA ASP A 136 19.37 -12.54 -11.17
C ASP A 136 19.78 -11.81 -9.88
N ASP A 137 20.87 -11.05 -9.92
CA ASP A 137 21.39 -10.20 -8.85
C ASP A 137 20.83 -8.77 -8.90
N SER A 138 19.92 -8.48 -9.84
CA SER A 138 19.35 -7.15 -9.96
C SER A 138 18.35 -6.88 -8.84
N ASP A 139 18.56 -5.77 -8.14
CA ASP A 139 17.58 -5.26 -7.16
C ASP A 139 16.33 -4.66 -7.82
N ARG A 140 16.31 -4.50 -9.14
CA ARG A 140 15.14 -4.00 -9.88
C ARG A 140 14.21 -5.16 -10.28
N GLY A 141 12.94 -4.85 -10.54
CA GLY A 141 11.98 -5.85 -11.02
C GLY A 141 10.60 -5.74 -10.40
N VAL A 142 9.97 -6.89 -10.16
CA VAL A 142 8.61 -6.95 -9.59
C VAL A 142 8.69 -6.81 -8.08
N TYR A 143 7.86 -5.92 -7.55
CA TYR A 143 7.72 -5.62 -6.13
C TYR A 143 6.24 -5.54 -5.78
N ASN A 144 5.92 -5.70 -4.50
CA ASN A 144 4.63 -5.37 -3.95
C ASN A 144 4.76 -4.18 -3.00
N ILE A 145 3.83 -3.24 -3.11
CA ILE A 145 3.50 -2.30 -2.03
C ILE A 145 2.55 -3.04 -1.10
N SER A 146 3.04 -3.46 0.07
CA SER A 146 2.24 -4.10 1.11
C SER A 146 1.63 -3.06 2.02
N ILE A 147 0.32 -3.08 2.16
CA ILE A 147 -0.46 -2.16 2.98
C ILE A 147 -0.96 -2.93 4.20
N HIS A 148 -0.32 -2.69 5.34
CA HIS A 148 -0.69 -3.29 6.61
C HIS A 148 -1.58 -2.31 7.37
N GLN A 149 -2.78 -2.74 7.73
CA GLN A 149 -3.79 -1.91 8.38
C GLN A 149 -4.15 -2.53 9.72
N HIS A 150 -4.03 -1.78 10.81
CA HIS A 150 -4.66 -2.11 12.09
C HIS A 150 -5.77 -1.10 12.34
N PHE A 151 -7.00 -1.60 12.50
CA PHE A 151 -8.17 -0.76 12.66
C PHE A 151 -9.21 -1.47 13.50
N ARG A 152 -10.13 -0.71 14.07
CA ARG A 152 -11.33 -1.21 14.70
C ARG A 152 -12.50 -1.01 13.77
N LEU A 153 -13.30 -2.05 13.58
CA LEU A 153 -14.58 -1.98 12.88
C LEU A 153 -15.66 -2.50 13.82
N ASN A 154 -16.59 -1.63 14.20
CA ASN A 154 -17.73 -1.97 15.05
C ASN A 154 -17.36 -2.72 16.34
N ASN A 155 -16.36 -2.20 17.05
CA ASN A 155 -15.77 -2.76 18.29
C ASN A 155 -14.92 -4.02 18.13
N GLU A 156 -14.64 -4.45 16.90
CA GLU A 156 -13.74 -5.56 16.62
C GLU A 156 -12.43 -5.04 16.04
N ASP A 157 -11.32 -5.27 16.72
CA ASP A 157 -9.99 -4.94 16.19
C ASP A 157 -9.58 -5.94 15.12
N ARG A 158 -9.08 -5.43 13.99
CA ARG A 158 -8.75 -6.17 12.78
C ARG A 158 -7.36 -5.77 12.29
N TYR A 159 -6.67 -6.75 11.74
CA TYR A 159 -5.40 -6.54 11.07
C TYR A 159 -5.47 -7.13 9.68
N THR A 160 -5.23 -6.33 8.64
CA THR A 160 -5.24 -6.81 7.27
C THR A 160 -3.97 -6.42 6.53
N VAL A 161 -3.61 -7.26 5.56
CA VAL A 161 -2.47 -7.06 4.67
C VAL A 161 -3.00 -7.12 3.25
N PHE A 162 -2.65 -6.11 2.45
CA PHE A 162 -3.03 -6.04 1.04
C PHE A 162 -1.79 -5.74 0.21
N ASP A 163 -1.48 -6.61 -0.74
CA ASP A 163 -0.32 -6.48 -1.61
C ASP A 163 -0.71 -5.94 -2.99
N LEU A 164 -0.19 -4.77 -3.33
CA LEU A 164 -0.36 -4.14 -4.63
C LEU A 164 0.91 -4.34 -5.48
N PRO A 165 0.86 -5.13 -6.56
CA PRO A 165 2.02 -5.37 -7.40
C PRO A 165 2.36 -4.13 -8.22
N ILE A 166 3.66 -3.87 -8.35
CA ILE A 166 4.27 -2.84 -9.20
C ILE A 166 5.55 -3.40 -9.84
N SER A 167 6.09 -2.68 -10.82
CA SER A 167 7.40 -3.02 -11.39
C SER A 167 8.36 -1.84 -11.37
N VAL A 168 9.51 -1.99 -10.71
CA VAL A 168 10.59 -1.01 -10.71
C VAL A 168 11.39 -1.14 -12.01
N THR A 169 10.91 -0.50 -13.07
CA THR A 169 11.50 -0.60 -14.42
C THR A 169 11.68 0.74 -15.11
N ASN A 170 11.01 1.81 -14.69
CA ASN A 170 11.25 3.12 -15.26
C ASN A 170 12.56 3.71 -14.71
N SER A 171 13.08 4.75 -15.37
CA SER A 171 14.32 5.40 -14.98
C SER A 171 14.24 5.94 -13.55
N ILE A 172 15.24 5.59 -12.72
CA ILE A 172 15.50 6.15 -11.40
C ILE A 172 16.91 6.74 -11.50
N PRO A 173 17.07 8.07 -11.48
CA PRO A 173 18.37 8.70 -11.68
C PRO A 173 19.27 8.56 -10.45
N GLU A 174 20.58 8.56 -10.65
CA GLU A 174 21.55 8.69 -9.56
C GLU A 174 21.32 9.99 -8.78
N ASN A 175 21.39 9.92 -7.45
CA ASN A 175 21.29 11.09 -6.59
C ASN A 175 22.02 10.81 -5.27
N PRO A 176 22.96 11.67 -4.82
CA PRO A 176 23.76 11.45 -3.61
C PRO A 176 22.94 11.48 -2.31
N LEU A 177 21.69 11.95 -2.36
CA LEU A 177 20.77 11.94 -1.22
C LEU A 177 20.02 10.61 -1.07
N ARG A 178 20.11 9.69 -2.05
CA ARG A 178 19.46 8.39 -1.94
C ARG A 178 20.09 7.57 -0.83
N PRO A 179 19.30 6.98 0.07
CA PRO A 179 19.83 6.14 1.13
C PRO A 179 20.45 4.87 0.54
N LEU A 180 21.44 4.32 1.26
CA LEU A 180 21.99 3.02 0.94
C LEU A 180 20.95 1.93 1.23
N CYS A 181 20.73 1.01 0.31
CA CYS A 181 19.74 -0.06 0.51
C CYS A 181 19.96 -0.85 1.80
N ASP A 182 21.21 -1.16 2.15
CA ASP A 182 21.53 -1.96 3.33
C ASP A 182 21.30 -1.22 4.66
N GLU A 183 21.18 0.12 4.63
CA GLU A 183 20.87 0.92 5.82
C GLU A 183 19.37 0.97 6.13
N ILE A 184 18.53 0.82 5.11
CA ILE A 184 17.07 0.96 5.23
C ILE A 184 16.29 -0.33 4.94
N THR A 185 16.99 -1.41 4.58
CA THR A 185 16.37 -2.71 4.36
C THR A 185 15.98 -3.35 5.70
N ASN A 186 14.76 -3.88 5.74
CA ASN A 186 14.27 -4.71 6.83
C ASN A 186 14.57 -6.19 6.55
N ALA A 187 14.45 -7.01 7.58
CA ALA A 187 14.36 -8.46 7.39
C ALA A 187 13.11 -8.80 6.55
N LEU A 188 13.29 -9.67 5.55
CA LEU A 188 12.18 -10.20 4.77
C LEU A 188 11.58 -11.41 5.50
N LEU A 189 10.34 -11.27 5.95
CA LEU A 189 9.60 -12.35 6.61
C LEU A 189 9.07 -13.34 5.57
N PRO A 190 8.98 -14.64 5.88
CA PRO A 190 8.34 -15.60 5.00
C PRO A 190 6.82 -15.32 4.91
N PRO A 191 6.15 -15.70 3.80
CA PRO A 191 4.71 -15.43 3.60
C PRO A 191 3.83 -15.96 4.74
N SER A 192 4.18 -17.08 5.36
CA SER A 192 3.46 -17.66 6.50
C SER A 192 3.43 -16.78 7.74
N ASN A 193 4.37 -15.84 7.84
CA ASN A 193 4.53 -14.95 8.99
C ASN A 193 3.96 -13.55 8.73
N VAL A 194 3.47 -13.30 7.51
CA VAL A 194 2.82 -12.06 7.11
C VAL A 194 1.38 -12.41 6.73
N SER A 195 0.52 -12.53 7.74
CA SER A 195 -0.90 -12.88 7.55
C SER A 195 -1.81 -11.86 8.21
N GLY A 196 -2.69 -11.24 7.42
CA GLY A 196 -3.84 -10.50 7.91
C GLY A 196 -5.12 -11.35 7.91
N ASP A 197 -6.21 -10.76 8.38
CA ASP A 197 -7.55 -11.36 8.34
C ASP A 197 -8.04 -11.47 6.88
N ALA A 198 -7.82 -12.65 6.29
CA ALA A 198 -8.27 -12.97 4.94
C ALA A 198 -9.80 -13.15 4.83
N GLY A 199 -10.53 -13.20 5.96
CA GLY A 199 -11.97 -13.47 5.99
C GLY A 199 -12.84 -12.22 5.82
N LEU A 200 -12.28 -11.02 6.00
CA LEU A 200 -13.05 -9.76 5.99
C LEU A 200 -13.55 -9.37 4.59
N GLY A 201 -12.91 -9.85 3.53
CA GLY A 201 -13.23 -9.47 2.15
C GLY A 201 -12.96 -7.99 1.87
N VAL A 202 -13.24 -7.54 0.65
CA VAL A 202 -13.09 -6.12 0.28
C VAL A 202 -14.20 -5.29 0.91
N LEU A 203 -13.85 -4.15 1.49
CA LEU A 203 -14.79 -3.25 2.13
C LEU A 203 -15.01 -1.96 1.33
N PHE A 204 -16.21 -1.39 1.44
CA PHE A 204 -16.60 -0.05 0.95
C PHE A 204 -16.53 0.20 -0.56
N ALA A 205 -16.28 -0.85 -1.34
CA ALA A 205 -16.44 -0.81 -2.79
C ALA A 205 -17.90 -0.47 -3.16
N PRO A 206 -18.18 0.07 -4.36
CA PRO A 206 -19.55 0.31 -4.79
C PRO A 206 -20.39 -0.97 -4.74
N GLY A 207 -21.53 -0.90 -4.05
CA GLY A 207 -22.41 -2.04 -3.80
C GLY A 207 -22.12 -2.80 -2.49
N ASP A 208 -21.03 -2.47 -1.79
CA ASP A 208 -20.78 -2.99 -0.45
C ASP A 208 -21.75 -2.39 0.58
N SER A 209 -22.17 -3.23 1.51
CA SER A 209 -23.18 -2.91 2.53
C SER A 209 -22.60 -2.77 3.94
N THR A 210 -21.27 -2.80 4.08
CA THR A 210 -20.61 -2.65 5.38
C THR A 210 -21.00 -1.35 6.06
N VAL A 211 -21.57 -1.47 7.26
CA VAL A 211 -21.97 -0.33 8.10
C VAL A 211 -20.83 0.00 9.06
N VAL A 212 -20.45 1.27 9.12
CA VAL A 212 -19.46 1.80 10.07
C VAL A 212 -20.22 2.45 11.22
N MET A 213 -20.03 1.94 12.43
CA MET A 213 -20.55 2.55 13.65
C MET A 213 -19.63 3.69 14.09
N THR A 214 -20.23 4.84 14.38
CA THR A 214 -19.60 6.02 14.97
C THR A 214 -20.12 6.24 16.39
N SER A 215 -19.39 7.00 17.20
CA SER A 215 -19.71 7.26 18.62
C SER A 215 -21.10 7.85 18.85
N ASP A 216 -21.69 8.51 17.85
CA ASP A 216 -23.03 9.13 17.92
C ASP A 216 -24.18 8.15 17.69
N GLY A 217 -23.91 6.84 17.52
CA GLY A 217 -24.93 5.80 17.36
C GLY A 217 -25.75 5.88 16.06
N ASN A 218 -25.50 6.87 15.22
CA ASN A 218 -26.21 7.07 13.96
C ASN A 218 -25.33 6.53 12.82
N GLY A 219 -25.64 5.31 12.39
CA GLY A 219 -24.91 4.60 11.34
C GLY A 219 -24.73 5.47 10.09
N GLY A 220 -23.45 5.63 9.72
CA GLY A 220 -22.93 6.04 8.42
C GLY A 220 -23.81 6.87 7.51
N LEU A 221 -23.87 8.17 7.74
CA LEU A 221 -23.83 9.21 6.72
C LEU A 221 -23.21 10.41 7.44
N GLY A 222 -22.02 10.86 7.03
CA GLY A 222 -21.55 12.18 7.45
C GLY A 222 -22.66 13.20 7.22
N THR A 223 -22.77 14.21 8.09
CA THR A 223 -23.76 15.29 7.92
C THR A 223 -23.81 15.71 6.45
N PRO A 224 -25.00 15.91 5.85
CA PRO A 224 -25.10 16.34 4.46
C PRO A 224 -24.14 17.50 4.24
N LYS A 225 -23.29 17.41 3.21
CA LYS A 225 -22.44 18.53 2.80
C LYS A 225 -23.34 19.76 2.74
N THR A 226 -23.08 20.75 3.58
CA THR A 226 -23.85 21.99 3.62
C THR A 226 -23.89 22.54 2.20
N GLU A 227 -25.08 22.88 1.69
CA GLU A 227 -25.22 23.49 0.37
C GLU A 227 -24.29 24.71 0.31
N ALA A 228 -23.40 24.74 -0.68
CA ALA A 228 -22.55 25.88 -0.92
C ALA A 228 -23.45 27.09 -1.20
N THR A 229 -23.34 28.12 -0.36
CA THR A 229 -24.02 29.37 -0.62
C THR A 229 -23.18 30.21 -1.59
N PRO A 230 -23.78 31.12 -2.36
CA PRO A 230 -23.04 31.99 -3.29
C PRO A 230 -21.90 32.83 -2.66
N GLY A 231 -21.73 32.80 -1.33
CA GLY A 231 -20.65 33.45 -0.58
C GLY A 231 -19.40 32.59 -0.34
N ASP A 232 -19.41 31.30 -0.65
CA ASP A 232 -18.30 30.37 -0.32
C ASP A 232 -17.09 30.44 -1.28
N GLY A 233 -16.92 31.58 -1.96
CA GLY A 233 -15.61 32.09 -2.40
C GLY A 233 -14.98 31.43 -3.62
N LEU A 234 -15.20 32.02 -4.79
CA LEU A 234 -14.27 31.94 -5.92
C LEU A 234 -12.96 32.60 -5.51
N GLY A 235 -11.85 31.87 -5.63
CA GLY A 235 -10.50 32.38 -5.36
C GLY A 235 -10.30 33.77 -5.97
N SER A 236 -9.91 34.72 -5.14
CA SER A 236 -9.55 36.07 -5.55
C SER A 236 -8.35 36.00 -6.50
N GLY A 237 -8.61 36.09 -7.80
CA GLY A 237 -7.61 36.52 -8.77
C GLY A 237 -7.17 37.93 -8.38
N ALA A 238 -5.93 38.05 -7.93
CA ALA A 238 -5.30 39.34 -7.73
C ALA A 238 -5.18 40.06 -9.09
N PRO A 239 -5.53 41.36 -9.20
CA PRO A 239 -5.11 42.16 -10.32
C PRO A 239 -3.65 42.62 -10.11
N MET A 240 -2.99 42.82 -11.25
CA MET A 240 -1.60 43.26 -11.46
C MET A 240 -1.18 44.48 -10.65
#